data_AF-A0A965LI34-F1
#
_entry.id   AF-A0A965LI34-F1
#
_cell.length_a   1.000
_cell.length_b   1.000
_cell.length_c   1.000
_cell.angle_alpha   90.00
_cell.angle_beta   90.00
_cell.angle_gamma   90.00
#
_symmetry.space_group_name_H-M   'P 1'
#
loop_
_entity.id
_entity.type
_entity.pdbx_description
1 polymer ?
#
loop_
_entity_poly.entity_id
_entity_poly.type
_entity_poly.pdbx_seq_one_letter_code
_entity_poly.pdbx_strand_id
1 'polypeptide(L)'
;MITGELEPVKLPGAMCRAAGLGPGCVSTAAGAYQFIKPTWERVRQTKGARKRLVDFSPTSQDEAAVRLLDEIGATPLIQSGHIGDAIKVASRVWASLPGSRAQQNPKAMQYALDRFAEGLLLYSDNPGLEL
;
A
#
# COMPACT_ATOMS: atom_id res chain seq x y z
N MET A 1 -0.25 -21.07 10.51
CA MET A 1 0.61 -19.89 10.30
C MET A 1 1.02 -19.94 8.85
N ILE A 2 0.73 -18.90 8.06
CA ILE A 2 1.10 -18.87 6.65
C ILE A 2 2.57 -18.42 6.57
N THR A 3 3.37 -19.02 5.69
CA THR A 3 4.78 -18.69 5.50
C THR A 3 4.94 -17.20 5.17
N GLY A 4 5.72 -16.46 5.97
CA GLY A 4 6.01 -15.04 5.76
C GLY A 4 5.07 -14.03 6.44
N GLU A 5 4.19 -14.46 7.36
CA GLU A 5 3.35 -13.54 8.14
C GLU A 5 4.15 -12.60 9.06
N LEU A 6 3.55 -11.42 9.30
CA LEU A 6 4.15 -10.22 9.90
C LEU A 6 4.47 -10.39 11.40
N GLU A 7 5.75 -10.39 11.76
CA GLU A 7 6.13 -10.21 13.17
C GLU A 7 5.93 -8.75 13.61
N PRO A 8 5.23 -8.48 14.73
CA PRO A 8 5.04 -7.12 15.21
C PRO A 8 6.37 -6.47 15.60
N VAL A 9 6.65 -5.29 15.03
CA VAL A 9 7.84 -4.50 15.36
C VAL A 9 7.48 -3.48 16.45
N LYS A 10 8.19 -3.52 17.58
CA LYS A 10 8.02 -2.52 18.64
C LYS A 10 8.39 -1.13 18.13
N LEU A 11 7.50 -0.17 18.31
CA LEU A 11 7.77 1.21 17.94
C LEU A 11 8.43 1.98 19.10
N PRO A 12 9.26 2.99 18.80
CA PRO A 12 9.77 3.91 19.81
C PRO A 12 8.61 4.60 20.55
N GLY A 13 8.75 4.83 21.86
CA GLY A 13 7.69 5.44 22.67
C GLY A 13 7.22 6.82 22.18
N ALA A 14 8.10 7.59 21.52
CA ALA A 14 7.72 8.86 20.89
C ALA A 14 6.74 8.66 19.72
N MET A 15 6.94 7.62 18.91
CA MET A 15 6.07 7.29 17.79
C MET A 15 4.73 6.73 18.27
N CYS A 16 4.72 5.93 19.34
CA CYS A 16 3.48 5.50 19.99
C CYS A 16 2.64 6.70 20.45
N ARG A 17 3.27 7.68 21.14
CA ARG A 17 2.57 8.89 21.58
C ARG A 17 2.04 9.72 20.40
N ALA A 18 2.84 9.90 19.34
CA ALA A 18 2.41 10.62 18.14
C ALA A 18 1.22 9.95 17.43
N ALA A 19 1.12 8.62 17.52
CA ALA A 19 0.00 7.84 17.00
C ALA A 19 -1.20 7.77 17.97
N GLY A 20 -1.14 8.39 19.15
CA GLY A 20 -2.18 8.30 20.19
C GLY A 20 -2.25 6.94 20.89
N LEU A 21 -1.17 6.14 20.83
CA LEU A 21 -1.08 4.80 21.38
C LEU A 21 -0.23 4.77 22.66
N GLY A 22 -0.48 3.76 23.51
CA GLY A 22 0.26 3.56 24.76
C GLY A 22 1.73 3.11 24.56
N PRO A 23 2.59 3.25 25.60
CA PRO A 23 3.96 2.74 25.57
C PRO A 23 4.02 1.25 25.24
N GLY A 24 4.96 0.86 24.37
CA GLY A 24 5.08 -0.53 23.91
C GLY A 24 4.18 -0.90 22.74
N CYS A 25 3.56 0.09 22.07
CA CYS A 25 2.81 -0.14 20.85
C CYS A 25 3.69 -0.83 19.77
N VAL A 26 3.05 -1.65 18.96
CA VAL A 26 3.70 -2.40 17.89
C VAL A 26 3.11 -1.99 16.55
N SER A 27 3.96 -1.86 15.54
CA SER A 27 3.51 -1.81 14.15
C SER A 27 3.52 -3.22 13.58
N THR A 28 2.52 -3.51 12.76
CA THR A 28 2.52 -4.71 11.91
C THR A 28 2.69 -4.35 10.44
N ALA A 29 2.99 -3.08 10.12
CA ALA A 29 3.23 -2.66 8.75
C ALA A 29 4.52 -3.32 8.23
N ALA A 30 4.41 -4.14 7.19
CA ALA A 30 5.58 -4.63 6.46
C ALA A 30 5.29 -4.89 4.99
N GLY A 31 6.32 -5.36 4.29
CA GLY A 31 6.28 -5.53 2.83
C GLY A 31 6.41 -4.21 2.07
N ALA A 32 6.43 -4.31 0.75
CA ALA A 32 6.62 -3.16 -0.14
C ALA A 32 5.54 -2.09 0.04
N TYR A 33 4.31 -2.52 0.36
CA TYR A 33 3.14 -1.64 0.51
C TYR A 33 2.75 -1.38 1.97
N GLN A 34 3.61 -1.76 2.93
CA GLN A 34 3.39 -1.48 4.36
C GLN A 34 2.03 -1.96 4.88
N PHE A 35 1.61 -3.17 4.50
CA PHE A 35 0.37 -3.77 4.98
C PHE A 35 0.41 -3.98 6.49
N ILE A 36 -0.56 -3.44 7.21
CA ILE A 36 -0.83 -3.85 8.59
C ILE A 36 -1.65 -5.15 8.60
N LYS A 37 -1.49 -5.95 9.66
CA LYS A 37 -2.13 -7.27 9.79
C LYS A 37 -3.65 -7.27 9.53
N PRO A 38 -4.46 -6.34 10.08
CA PRO A 38 -5.91 -6.33 9.82
C PRO A 38 -6.25 -6.11 8.34
N THR A 39 -5.52 -5.24 7.65
CA THR A 39 -5.72 -4.98 6.22
C THR A 39 -5.34 -6.21 5.40
N TRP A 40 -4.20 -6.83 5.70
CA TRP A 40 -3.76 -8.06 5.03
C TRP A 40 -4.79 -9.19 5.17
N GLU A 41 -5.26 -9.46 6.39
CA GLU A 41 -6.23 -10.52 6.66
C GLU A 41 -7.56 -10.28 5.94
N ARG A 42 -8.02 -9.02 5.89
CA ARG A 42 -9.24 -8.63 5.19
C ARG A 42 -9.11 -8.80 3.67
N VAL A 43 -8.04 -8.27 3.07
CA VAL A 43 -7.81 -8.34 1.62
C VAL A 43 -7.63 -9.78 1.15
N ARG A 44 -6.92 -10.61 1.93
CA ARG A 44 -6.76 -12.06 1.70
C ARG A 44 -8.10 -12.80 1.60
N GLN A 45 -9.09 -12.39 2.40
CA GLN A 45 -10.40 -13.04 2.47
C GLN A 45 -11.38 -12.58 1.39
N THR A 46 -10.98 -11.66 0.52
CA THR A 46 -11.83 -11.17 -0.58
C THR A 46 -12.21 -12.32 -1.51
N LYS A 47 -13.49 -12.71 -1.47
CA LYS A 47 -14.05 -13.77 -2.32
C LYS A 47 -14.17 -13.30 -3.77
N GLY A 48 -13.96 -14.20 -4.73
CA GLY A 48 -14.09 -13.90 -6.16
C GLY A 48 -12.87 -13.22 -6.80
N ALA A 49 -11.76 -13.05 -6.06
CA ALA A 49 -10.52 -12.55 -6.64
C ALA A 49 -9.88 -13.57 -7.61
N ARG A 50 -9.24 -13.06 -8.67
CA ARG A 50 -8.63 -13.88 -9.74
C ARG A 50 -7.52 -14.80 -9.24
N LYS A 51 -6.68 -14.30 -8.34
CA LYS A 51 -5.60 -15.06 -7.68
C LYS A 51 -5.92 -15.25 -6.20
N ARG A 52 -5.49 -16.36 -5.60
CA ARG A 52 -5.61 -16.55 -4.15
C ARG A 52 -4.35 -16.00 -3.47
N LEU A 53 -4.52 -15.23 -2.41
CA LEU A 53 -3.40 -14.75 -1.59
C LEU A 53 -3.07 -15.82 -0.55
N VAL A 54 -2.15 -16.72 -0.92
CA VAL A 54 -1.80 -17.90 -0.12
C VAL A 54 -0.60 -17.69 0.80
N ASP A 55 0.18 -16.64 0.55
CA ASP A 55 1.39 -16.27 1.28
C ASP A 55 1.61 -14.75 1.25
N PHE A 56 2.67 -14.27 1.89
CA PHE A 56 3.08 -12.86 1.88
C PHE A 56 4.23 -12.60 0.89
N SER A 57 4.32 -13.37 -0.20
CA SER A 57 5.32 -13.19 -1.26
C SER A 57 5.16 -11.84 -1.99
N PRO A 58 6.20 -11.33 -2.70
CA PRO A 58 6.10 -10.09 -3.47
C PRO A 58 4.86 -10.04 -4.40
N THR A 59 4.64 -11.07 -5.22
CA THR A 59 3.45 -11.14 -6.10
C THR A 59 2.13 -11.16 -5.32
N SER A 60 2.06 -11.84 -4.17
CA SER A 60 0.88 -11.78 -3.30
C SER A 60 0.66 -10.38 -2.73
N GLN A 61 1.73 -9.64 -2.44
CA GLN A 61 1.65 -8.24 -1.98
C GLN A 61 1.16 -7.31 -3.09
N ASP A 62 1.66 -7.47 -4.32
CA ASP A 62 1.24 -6.68 -5.48
C ASP A 62 -0.25 -6.88 -5.77
N GLU A 63 -0.69 -8.14 -5.80
CA GLU A 63 -2.10 -8.48 -6.00
C GLU A 63 -3.00 -7.99 -4.86
N ALA A 64 -2.48 -7.91 -3.63
CA ALA A 64 -3.20 -7.30 -2.52
C ALA A 64 -3.31 -5.78 -2.68
N ALA A 65 -2.28 -5.12 -3.19
CA ALA A 65 -2.26 -3.68 -3.41
C ALA A 65 -3.24 -3.27 -4.51
N VAL A 66 -3.30 -4.04 -5.61
CA VAL A 66 -4.29 -3.84 -6.68
C VAL A 66 -5.72 -3.96 -6.15
N ARG A 67 -6.02 -4.98 -5.33
CA ARG A 67 -7.36 -5.11 -4.71
C ARG A 67 -7.73 -3.94 -3.83
N LEU A 68 -6.78 -3.38 -3.09
CA LEU A 68 -7.05 -2.20 -2.28
C LEU A 68 -7.35 -0.98 -3.16
N LEU A 69 -6.61 -0.81 -4.27
CA LEU A 69 -6.88 0.27 -5.24
C LEU A 69 -8.27 0.11 -5.89
N ASP A 70 -8.69 -1.11 -6.20
CA ASP A 70 -10.04 -1.39 -6.69
C ASP A 70 -11.10 -1.04 -5.64
N GLU A 71 -10.92 -1.51 -4.39
CA GLU A 71 -11.86 -1.31 -3.29
C GLU A 71 -12.12 0.18 -3.00
N ILE A 72 -11.07 1.01 -3.05
CA ILE A 72 -11.19 2.45 -2.77
C ILE A 72 -11.56 3.28 -4.01
N GLY A 73 -11.70 2.65 -5.18
CA GLY A 73 -12.07 3.30 -6.44
C GLY A 73 -10.93 4.09 -7.10
N ALA A 74 -9.66 3.76 -6.82
CA ALA A 74 -8.52 4.38 -7.47
C ALA A 74 -8.28 3.83 -8.89
N THR A 75 -8.58 2.56 -9.13
CA THR A 75 -8.31 1.89 -10.42
C THR A 75 -8.95 2.58 -11.63
N PRO A 76 -10.24 3.00 -11.60
CA PRO A 76 -10.83 3.72 -12.74
C PRO A 76 -10.15 5.07 -13.02
N LEU A 77 -9.63 5.75 -11.99
CA LEU A 77 -8.88 6.99 -12.14
C LEU A 77 -7.52 6.74 -12.79
N ILE A 78 -6.83 5.66 -12.40
CA ILE A 78 -5.57 5.23 -13.03
C ILE A 78 -5.79 4.93 -14.51
N GLN A 79 -6.81 4.12 -14.82
CA GLN A 79 -7.13 3.70 -16.19
C GLN A 79 -7.54 4.88 -17.10
N SER A 80 -8.17 5.91 -16.54
CA SER A 80 -8.57 7.12 -17.27
C SER A 80 -7.48 8.21 -17.29
N GLY A 81 -6.30 7.95 -16.74
CA GLY A 81 -5.17 8.89 -16.72
C GLY A 81 -5.26 9.99 -15.65
N HIS A 82 -6.25 9.96 -14.76
CA HIS A 82 -6.42 10.90 -13.65
C HIS A 82 -5.53 10.55 -12.45
N ILE A 83 -4.21 10.46 -12.67
CA ILE A 83 -3.24 9.91 -11.70
C ILE A 83 -3.16 10.73 -10.41
N GLY A 84 -3.22 12.06 -10.51
CA GLY A 84 -3.20 12.94 -9.34
C GLY A 84 -4.39 12.67 -8.40
N ASP A 85 -5.56 12.39 -8.94
CA ASP A 85 -6.75 12.06 -8.16
C ASP A 85 -6.71 10.61 -7.66
N ALA A 86 -6.18 9.67 -8.45
CA ALA A 86 -5.90 8.31 -7.98
C ALA A 86 -4.98 8.31 -6.75
N ILE A 87 -3.91 9.13 -6.76
CA ILE A 87 -2.99 9.29 -5.62
C ILE A 87 -3.71 9.83 -4.39
N LYS A 88 -4.56 10.85 -4.55
CA LYS A 88 -5.37 11.40 -3.44
C LYS A 88 -6.35 10.38 -2.88
N VAL A 89 -6.94 9.52 -3.72
CA VAL A 89 -7.82 8.44 -3.26
C VAL A 89 -7.00 7.38 -2.52
N ALA A 90 -5.84 7.00 -3.05
CA ALA A 90 -4.92 6.04 -2.44
C ALA A 90 -4.35 6.50 -1.09
N SER A 91 -4.22 7.81 -0.85
CA SER A 91 -3.72 8.37 0.42
C SER A 91 -4.60 8.04 1.64
N ARG A 92 -5.83 7.58 1.42
CA ARG A 92 -6.74 7.03 2.46
C ARG A 92 -6.20 5.75 3.09
N VAL A 93 -5.38 5.01 2.35
CA VAL A 93 -4.78 3.73 2.75
C VAL A 93 -3.31 3.92 3.11
N TRP A 94 -2.55 4.61 2.24
CA TRP A 94 -1.10 4.78 2.42
C TRP A 94 -0.76 6.18 2.93
N ALA A 95 -0.28 6.24 4.17
CA ALA A 95 0.05 7.50 4.85
C ALA A 95 1.18 8.30 4.19
N SER A 96 2.07 7.65 3.43
CA SER A 96 3.17 8.30 2.73
C SER A 96 2.75 9.09 1.49
N LEU A 97 1.54 8.84 0.97
CA LEU A 97 1.09 9.44 -0.27
C LEU A 97 0.62 10.90 -0.08
N PRO A 98 0.79 11.74 -1.13
CA PRO A 98 0.26 13.09 -1.15
C PRO A 98 -1.23 13.14 -0.81
N GLY A 99 -1.61 14.01 0.13
CA GLY A 99 -3.00 14.18 0.57
C GLY A 99 -3.42 13.29 1.74
N SER A 100 -2.51 12.54 2.35
CA SER A 100 -2.81 11.86 3.62
C SER A 100 -3.02 12.87 4.75
N ARG A 101 -3.93 12.54 5.68
CA ARG A 101 -4.14 13.30 6.92
C ARG A 101 -3.20 12.86 8.05
N ALA A 102 -2.37 11.84 7.83
CA ALA A 102 -1.38 11.43 8.80
C ALA A 102 -0.42 12.60 9.07
N GLN A 103 -0.10 12.87 10.34
CA GLN A 103 0.82 13.93 10.77
C GLN A 103 2.29 13.61 10.45
N GLN A 104 2.56 13.00 9.30
CA GLN A 104 3.88 12.70 8.78
C GLN A 104 3.98 13.39 7.42
N ASN A 105 4.97 14.27 7.25
CA ASN A 105 5.19 15.08 6.04
C ASN A 105 4.95 14.27 4.75
N PRO A 106 3.77 14.36 4.10
CA PRO A 106 3.49 13.56 2.93
C PRO A 106 4.41 14.00 1.80
N LYS A 107 4.77 13.07 0.89
CA LYS A 107 5.55 13.44 -0.29
C LYS A 107 4.80 14.49 -1.13
N ALA A 108 5.54 15.32 -1.86
CA ALA A 108 4.94 16.27 -2.79
C ALA A 108 4.21 15.51 -3.91
N MET A 109 3.09 16.06 -4.40
CA MET A 109 2.33 15.45 -5.50
C MET A 109 3.21 15.23 -6.74
N GLN A 110 4.04 16.22 -7.09
CA GLN A 110 4.94 16.13 -8.23
C GLN A 110 5.90 14.94 -8.11
N TYR A 111 6.48 14.73 -6.93
CA TYR A 111 7.37 13.59 -6.69
C TYR A 111 6.67 12.25 -6.97
N ALA A 112 5.41 12.11 -6.56
CA ALA A 112 4.65 10.88 -6.80
C ALA A 112 4.31 10.68 -8.29
N LEU A 113 3.97 11.76 -9.00
CA LEU A 113 3.73 11.73 -10.45
C LEU A 113 5.00 11.35 -11.22
N ASP A 114 6.16 11.89 -10.84
CA ASP A 114 7.43 11.58 -11.49
C ASP A 114 7.79 10.10 -11.32
N ARG A 115 7.56 9.52 -10.14
CA ARG A 115 7.78 8.08 -9.90
C ARG A 115 6.82 7.21 -10.69
N PHE A 116 5.57 7.65 -10.85
CA PHE A 116 4.60 6.94 -11.69
C PHE A 116 5.03 6.95 -13.17
N ALA A 117 5.46 8.11 -13.68
CA ALA A 117 5.95 8.24 -15.05
C ALA A 117 7.21 7.39 -15.30
N GLU A 118 8.16 7.39 -14.36
CA GLU A 118 9.34 6.53 -14.43
C GLU A 118 8.97 5.04 -14.46
N GLY A 119 8.03 4.63 -13.60
CA GLY A 119 7.51 3.27 -13.62
C GLY A 119 6.89 2.88 -14.96
N LEU A 120 6.05 3.76 -15.55
CA LEU A 120 5.47 3.52 -16.86
C LEU A 120 6.53 3.31 -17.96
N LEU A 121 7.61 4.10 -17.95
CA LEU A 121 8.71 3.95 -18.90
C LEU A 121 9.44 2.62 -18.73
N LEU A 122 9.72 2.22 -17.49
CA LEU A 122 10.36 0.93 -17.21
C LEU A 122 9.50 -0.25 -17.70
N TYR A 123 8.17 -0.15 -17.56
CA TYR A 123 7.23 -1.15 -18.05
C TYR A 123 7.06 -1.15 -19.58
N SER A 124 7.03 0.02 -20.21
CA SER A 124 6.95 0.10 -21.68
C SER A 124 8.20 -0.47 -22.35
N ASP A 125 9.35 -0.30 -21.71
CA ASP A 125 10.64 -0.79 -22.22
C ASP A 125 10.90 -2.27 -21.88
N ASN A 126 10.15 -2.83 -20.93
CA ASN A 126 10.23 -4.24 -20.53
C ASN A 126 8.83 -4.82 -20.20
N PRO A 127 8.03 -5.19 -21.21
CA PRO A 127 6.68 -5.69 -21.01
C PRO A 127 6.60 -7.06 -20.30
N GLY A 128 7.74 -7.72 -20.03
CA GLY A 128 7.83 -9.02 -19.36
C GLY A 128 8.01 -8.96 -17.83
N LEU A 129 8.06 -7.77 -17.22
CA LEU A 129 8.02 -7.62 -15.76
C LEU A 129 6.59 -7.84 -15.26
N GLU A 130 6.19 -9.08 -15.01
CA GLU A 130 4.94 -9.32 -14.27
C GLU A 130 5.13 -8.95 -12.78
N LEU A 131 4.13 -8.26 -12.21
CA LEU A 131 3.93 -8.05 -10.76
C LEU A 131 3.48 -9.37 -10.10
#